data_AF-A0A2V6P8T0-F1
#
_entry.id   AF-A0A2V6P8T0-F1
#
_cell.length_a   1.000
_cell.length_b   1.000
_cell.length_c   1.000
_cell.angle_alpha   90.00
_cell.angle_beta   90.00
_cell.angle_gamma   90.00
#
_symmetry.space_group_name_H-M   'P 1'
#
loop_
_entity.id
_entity.type
_entity.pdbx_description
1 polymer ?
#
loop_
_entity_poly.entity_id
_entity_poly.type
_entity_poly.pdbx_seq_one_letter_code
_entity_poly.pdbx_strand_id
1 'polypeptide(L)'
;MAPRTHAAAPLRSRRGRSRALARGRSRQVSTDRSRRVRRDRRRRCRADLPAGDLVIRILDPGPLTTVQDLGRGGQLRFGIPPSGPMDRDAFVLANRLCGNADGQAGLECTVVGPRFTAGGPCAIAVTGAEAPVTVNGARARQWATIALAAGDLMRIGAATTGAR
;
A
#
# COMPACT_ATOMS: atom_id res chain seq x y z
N MET A 1 -46.28 -28.46 -33.81
CA MET A 1 -46.85 -28.50 -35.17
C MET A 1 -47.80 -27.32 -35.26
N ALA A 2 -47.58 -26.19 -35.94
CA ALA A 2 -46.71 -25.78 -37.05
C ALA A 2 -46.30 -24.28 -36.86
N PRO A 3 -45.39 -23.73 -37.69
CA PRO A 3 -44.66 -22.49 -37.41
C PRO A 3 -45.34 -21.23 -37.98
N ARG A 4 -44.95 -20.04 -37.49
CA ARG A 4 -45.30 -18.75 -38.10
C ARG A 4 -44.06 -18.11 -38.72
N THR A 5 -44.03 -18.12 -40.05
CA THR A 5 -43.21 -17.29 -40.94
C THR A 5 -43.90 -15.95 -41.18
N HIS A 6 -43.13 -14.86 -41.35
CA HIS A 6 -43.41 -13.71 -42.22
C HIS A 6 -42.12 -12.86 -42.27
N ALA A 7 -41.32 -12.95 -43.34
CA ALA A 7 -41.44 -12.24 -44.62
C ALA A 7 -40.85 -10.82 -44.56
N ALA A 8 -39.76 -10.63 -45.31
CA ALA A 8 -39.04 -9.37 -45.52
C ALA A 8 -39.48 -8.70 -46.83
N ALA A 9 -39.42 -7.35 -46.88
CA ALA A 9 -39.12 -6.46 -48.02
C ALA A 9 -39.77 -5.05 -47.80
N PRO A 10 -39.42 -3.98 -48.54
CA PRO A 10 -38.22 -3.73 -49.36
C PRO A 10 -37.51 -2.38 -49.05
N LEU A 11 -36.30 -2.26 -49.58
CA LEU A 11 -35.51 -1.02 -49.68
C LEU A 11 -36.13 -0.05 -50.71
N ARG A 12 -36.26 1.23 -50.34
CA ARG A 12 -36.48 2.33 -51.28
C ARG A 12 -35.38 3.38 -51.14
N SER A 13 -34.78 3.67 -52.29
CA SER A 13 -33.80 4.73 -52.51
C SER A 13 -34.47 6.11 -52.50
N ARG A 14 -33.74 7.12 -52.02
CA ARG A 14 -33.96 8.51 -52.46
C ARG A 14 -32.66 9.31 -52.32
N ARG A 15 -32.20 9.82 -53.47
CA ARG A 15 -31.04 10.70 -53.60
C ARG A 15 -31.35 12.10 -53.05
N GLY A 16 -30.38 12.64 -52.32
CA GLY A 16 -29.87 14.01 -52.45
C GLY A 16 -30.75 15.18 -51.97
N ARG A 17 -30.22 15.93 -50.99
CA ARG A 17 -30.15 17.40 -51.03
C ARG A 17 -29.13 17.89 -50.00
N SER A 18 -28.15 18.62 -50.51
CA SER A 18 -27.10 19.37 -49.80
C SER A 18 -27.69 20.50 -48.97
N ARG A 19 -27.17 20.74 -47.76
CA ARG A 19 -27.22 22.05 -47.11
C ARG A 19 -26.14 22.23 -46.03
N ALA A 20 -25.29 23.20 -46.31
CA ALA A 20 -24.61 24.15 -45.43
C ALA A 20 -24.00 23.66 -44.09
N LEU A 21 -22.67 23.74 -44.08
CA LEU A 21 -21.78 23.89 -42.95
C LEU A 21 -22.34 24.80 -41.84
N ALA A 22 -22.65 24.23 -40.68
CA ALA A 22 -22.73 24.97 -39.43
C ALA A 22 -21.40 24.77 -38.67
N ARG A 23 -20.65 25.86 -38.51
CA ARG A 23 -19.39 25.92 -37.76
C ARG A 23 -19.64 25.47 -36.32
N GLY A 24 -19.18 24.25 -36.00
CA GLY A 24 -19.14 23.76 -34.63
C GLY A 24 -18.27 24.68 -33.79
N ARG A 25 -18.86 25.28 -32.74
CA ARG A 25 -18.11 25.98 -31.70
C ARG A 25 -17.12 24.97 -31.10
N SER A 26 -15.83 25.25 -31.27
CA SER A 26 -14.77 24.55 -30.57
C SER A 26 -15.05 24.63 -29.06
N ARG A 27 -15.51 23.54 -28.47
CA ARG A 27 -15.38 23.36 -27.03
C ARG A 27 -13.88 23.25 -26.79
N GLN A 28 -13.26 24.34 -26.36
CA GLN A 28 -11.95 24.30 -25.76
C GLN A 28 -12.02 23.30 -24.61
N VAL A 29 -11.44 22.13 -24.82
CA VAL A 29 -11.16 21.19 -23.74
C VAL A 29 -10.10 21.89 -22.89
N SER A 30 -10.55 22.45 -21.77
CA SER A 30 -9.70 23.06 -20.76
C SER A 30 -8.60 22.06 -20.37
N THR A 31 -7.36 22.41 -20.70
CA THR A 31 -6.14 21.67 -20.34
C THR A 31 -5.81 21.76 -18.84
N ASP A 32 -6.68 22.38 -18.04
CA ASP A 32 -6.51 22.63 -16.60
C ASP A 32 -6.73 21.39 -15.71
N ARG A 33 -7.16 20.25 -16.25
CA ARG A 33 -7.21 19.01 -15.45
C ARG A 33 -5.83 18.46 -15.10
N SER A 34 -4.83 18.70 -15.96
CA SER A 34 -3.47 18.20 -15.76
C SER A 34 -2.70 18.94 -14.65
N ARG A 35 -3.04 20.20 -14.38
CA ARG A 35 -2.41 21.02 -13.33
C ARG A 35 -2.99 20.73 -11.94
N ARG A 36 -4.28 20.41 -11.83
CA ARG A 36 -4.91 20.02 -10.55
C ARG A 36 -4.41 18.68 -10.02
N VAL A 37 -4.29 17.67 -10.88
CA VAL A 37 -3.84 16.33 -10.47
C VAL A 37 -2.37 16.33 -10.02
N ARG A 38 -1.51 17.18 -10.61
CA ARG A 38 -0.10 17.29 -10.23
C ARG A 38 0.13 18.06 -8.92
N ARG A 39 -0.73 19.02 -8.57
CA ARG A 39 -0.63 19.79 -7.31
C ARG A 39 -1.11 19.02 -6.08
N ASP A 40 -2.01 18.05 -6.25
CA ASP A 40 -2.60 17.30 -5.15
C ASP A 40 -1.64 16.24 -4.55
N ARG A 41 -0.82 15.59 -5.40
CA ARG A 41 0.13 14.56 -4.95
C ARG A 41 1.24 15.10 -4.04
N ARG A 42 1.67 16.36 -4.23
CA ARG A 42 2.72 16.98 -3.41
C ARG A 42 2.21 17.55 -2.07
N ARG A 43 0.89 17.71 -1.90
CA ARG A 43 0.31 18.21 -0.65
C ARG A 43 0.18 17.13 0.44
N ARG A 44 0.02 15.85 0.06
CA ARG A 44 -0.06 14.74 1.04
C ARG A 44 1.28 14.36 1.67
N CYS A 45 2.40 14.84 1.10
CA CYS A 45 3.73 14.68 1.68
C CYS A 45 4.15 15.87 2.54
N ARG A 46 3.28 16.86 2.77
CA ARG A 46 3.62 18.06 3.55
C ARG A 46 3.21 17.90 5.01
N ALA A 47 4.24 18.05 5.85
CA ALA A 47 4.28 18.60 7.21
C ALA A 47 3.26 18.04 8.21
N ASP A 48 3.83 17.34 9.19
CA ASP A 48 3.26 16.94 10.48
C ASP A 48 1.98 16.09 10.41
N LEU A 49 2.07 14.84 10.90
CA LEU A 49 0.87 14.03 11.08
C LEU A 49 0.02 14.74 12.14
N PRO A 50 -1.30 14.96 11.92
CA PRO A 50 -2.15 15.37 13.00
C PRO A 50 -2.05 14.31 14.10
N ALA A 51 -1.70 14.74 15.32
CA ALA A 51 -1.62 13.85 16.47
C ALA A 51 -2.98 13.18 16.66
N GLY A 52 -3.03 11.85 16.61
CA GLY A 52 -4.24 11.06 16.79
C GLY A 52 -4.55 10.06 15.66
N ASP A 53 -3.96 10.20 14.48
CA ASP A 53 -4.14 9.22 13.40
C ASP A 53 -3.24 7.99 13.62
N LEU A 54 -3.81 6.78 13.50
CA LEU A 54 -3.08 5.51 13.58
C LEU A 54 -2.29 5.22 12.29
N VAL A 55 -1.29 6.06 12.04
CA VAL A 55 -0.37 5.95 10.91
C VAL A 55 1.06 6.04 11.40
N ILE A 56 1.99 5.37 10.73
CA ILE A 56 3.42 5.56 10.94
C ILE A 56 4.00 6.39 9.78
N ARG A 57 4.89 7.33 10.11
CA ARG A 57 5.64 8.10 9.10
C ARG A 57 7.05 7.56 9.02
N ILE A 58 7.37 6.90 7.92
CA ILE A 58 8.73 6.46 7.62
C ILE A 58 9.62 7.67 7.38
N LEU A 59 10.69 7.80 8.17
CA LEU A 59 11.73 8.82 8.02
C LEU A 59 12.88 8.26 7.18
N ASP A 60 13.34 7.06 7.52
CA ASP A 60 14.35 6.30 6.78
C ASP A 60 13.83 4.88 6.56
N PRO A 61 13.73 4.39 5.31
CA PRO A 61 13.10 3.09 5.04
C PRO A 61 14.00 1.88 5.30
N GLY A 62 15.30 2.07 5.54
CA GLY A 62 16.29 0.99 5.46
C GLY A 62 16.56 0.55 4.01
N PRO A 63 17.45 -0.42 3.77
CA PRO A 63 17.83 -0.87 2.43
C PRO A 63 16.70 -1.63 1.72
N LEU A 64 15.89 -2.40 2.47
CA LEU A 64 14.71 -3.08 1.95
C LEU A 64 13.73 -3.38 3.10
N THR A 65 12.64 -2.63 3.13
CA THR A 65 11.50 -2.85 4.02
C THR A 65 10.26 -3.09 3.19
N THR A 66 9.54 -4.17 3.48
CA THR A 66 8.36 -4.61 2.72
C THR A 66 7.20 -4.89 3.66
N VAL A 67 5.98 -4.71 3.17
CA VAL A 67 4.78 -5.18 3.87
C VAL A 67 4.59 -6.66 3.53
N GLN A 68 4.50 -7.51 4.53
CA GLN A 68 4.29 -8.95 4.40
C GLN A 68 3.04 -9.39 5.18
N ASP A 69 2.34 -10.37 4.63
CA ASP A 69 1.31 -11.19 5.28
C ASP A 69 1.73 -12.67 5.18
N LEU A 70 0.87 -13.66 5.47
CA LEU A 70 1.24 -15.08 5.32
C LEU A 70 1.42 -15.55 3.87
N GLY A 71 1.31 -14.65 2.91
CA GLY A 71 1.51 -14.92 1.50
C GLY A 71 0.29 -15.51 0.81
N ARG A 72 0.56 -16.04 -0.39
CA ARG A 72 -0.40 -16.48 -1.41
C ARG A 72 0.02 -17.83 -1.98
N GLY A 73 0.07 -18.83 -1.09
CA GLY A 73 0.39 -20.20 -1.46
C GLY A 73 -0.59 -20.79 -2.50
N GLY A 74 -0.14 -21.83 -3.21
CA GLY A 74 -0.97 -22.58 -4.16
C GLY A 74 -1.08 -21.98 -5.58
N GLN A 75 -0.42 -20.85 -5.85
CA GLN A 75 -0.47 -20.18 -7.16
C GLN A 75 0.76 -20.43 -8.06
N LEU A 76 1.67 -21.31 -7.63
CA LEU A 76 2.93 -21.58 -8.34
C LEU A 76 2.73 -22.09 -9.78
N ARG A 77 1.63 -22.81 -10.06
CA ARG A 77 1.28 -23.25 -11.42
C ARG A 77 1.11 -22.11 -12.42
N PHE A 78 0.90 -20.89 -11.93
CA PHE A 78 0.79 -19.66 -12.72
C PHE A 78 2.06 -18.80 -12.66
N GLY A 79 3.16 -19.30 -12.09
CA GLY A 79 4.40 -18.55 -11.91
C GLY A 79 4.35 -17.50 -10.79
N ILE A 80 3.34 -17.52 -9.91
CA ILE A 80 3.21 -16.58 -8.79
C ILE A 80 3.84 -17.20 -7.54
N PRO A 81 4.92 -16.62 -6.98
CA PRO A 81 5.55 -17.15 -5.77
C PRO A 81 4.63 -16.98 -4.56
N PRO A 82 4.81 -17.82 -3.51
CA PRO A 82 4.02 -17.73 -2.29
C PRO A 82 4.19 -16.38 -1.57
N SER A 83 5.32 -15.68 -1.73
CA SER A 83 5.61 -14.43 -0.98
C SER A 83 5.54 -14.67 0.53
N GLY A 84 5.15 -13.66 1.30
CA GLY A 84 5.11 -13.70 2.75
C GLY A 84 6.47 -13.44 3.39
N PRO A 85 6.53 -13.47 4.73
CA PRO A 85 7.77 -13.25 5.47
C PRO A 85 8.76 -14.37 5.18
N MET A 86 10.04 -13.99 5.12
CA MET A 86 11.16 -14.91 5.02
C MET A 86 11.29 -15.78 6.28
N ASP A 87 11.11 -15.19 7.46
CA ASP A 87 11.00 -15.89 8.74
C ASP A 87 9.55 -15.84 9.23
N ARG A 88 8.82 -16.93 8.96
CA ARG A 88 7.40 -17.03 9.28
C ARG A 88 7.13 -17.11 10.78
N ASP A 89 8.00 -17.78 11.54
CA ASP A 89 7.79 -17.99 12.96
C ASP A 89 8.01 -16.68 13.72
N ALA A 90 9.07 -15.94 13.39
CA ALA A 90 9.30 -14.61 13.93
C ALA A 90 8.13 -13.67 13.61
N PHE A 91 7.65 -13.67 12.36
CA PHE A 91 6.51 -12.84 11.94
C PHE A 91 5.24 -13.14 12.74
N VAL A 92 4.89 -14.42 12.91
CA VAL A 92 3.72 -14.83 13.70
C VAL A 92 3.88 -14.40 15.16
N LEU A 93 5.07 -14.55 15.73
CA LEU A 93 5.33 -14.14 17.10
C LEU A 93 5.23 -12.62 17.29
N ALA A 94 5.70 -11.81 16.34
CA ALA A 94 5.49 -10.36 16.37
C ALA A 94 4.00 -9.99 16.40
N ASN A 95 3.20 -10.62 15.53
CA ASN A 95 1.76 -10.41 15.52
C ASN A 95 1.11 -10.78 16.86
N ARG A 96 1.44 -11.95 17.42
CA ARG A 96 0.91 -12.38 18.73
C ARG A 96 1.31 -11.47 19.88
N LEU A 97 2.55 -10.97 19.90
CA LEU A 97 3.02 -9.99 20.89
C LEU A 97 2.22 -8.67 20.83
N CYS A 98 1.70 -8.30 19.68
CA CYS A 98 0.80 -7.15 19.51
C CYS A 98 -0.69 -7.48 19.74
N GLY A 99 -1.04 -8.76 19.99
CA GLY A 99 -2.42 -9.21 20.10
C GLY A 99 -3.15 -9.35 18.75
N ASN A 100 -2.41 -9.34 17.64
CA ASN A 100 -2.96 -9.53 16.30
C ASN A 100 -3.17 -11.02 15.98
N ALA A 101 -4.05 -11.29 15.02
CA ALA A 101 -4.11 -12.62 14.38
C ALA A 101 -2.82 -12.90 13.61
N ASP A 102 -2.42 -14.18 13.53
CA ASP A 102 -1.13 -14.64 12.99
C ASP A 102 -0.75 -14.09 11.60
N GLY A 103 -1.74 -13.79 10.76
CA GLY A 103 -1.53 -13.30 9.39
C GLY A 103 -1.83 -11.83 9.14
N GLN A 104 -1.97 -11.02 10.20
CA GLN A 104 -2.07 -9.58 10.01
C GLN A 104 -0.80 -9.02 9.39
N ALA A 105 -0.97 -8.05 8.50
CA ALA A 105 0.15 -7.49 7.74
C ALA A 105 1.16 -6.81 8.68
N GLY A 106 2.44 -7.12 8.47
CA GLY A 106 3.57 -6.57 9.23
C GLY A 106 4.67 -6.06 8.32
N LEU A 107 5.71 -5.45 8.91
CA LEU A 107 6.89 -5.00 8.18
C LEU A 107 8.00 -6.05 8.28
N GLU A 108 8.47 -6.53 7.14
CA GLU A 108 9.72 -7.28 7.05
C GLU A 108 10.85 -6.32 6.64
N CYS A 109 11.95 -6.35 7.39
CA CYS A 109 13.07 -5.44 7.21
C CYS A 109 14.38 -6.22 6.95
N THR A 110 15.25 -5.70 6.10
CA THR A 110 16.47 -6.40 5.65
C THR A 110 17.72 -5.79 6.23
N VAL A 111 18.44 -6.49 7.11
CA VAL A 111 19.76 -6.10 7.68
C VAL A 111 19.75 -4.81 8.51
N VAL A 112 19.08 -3.74 8.10
CA VAL A 112 18.83 -2.51 8.85
C VAL A 112 17.35 -2.22 8.76
N GLY A 113 16.68 -2.01 9.88
CA GLY A 113 15.26 -1.68 9.88
C GLY A 113 14.97 -0.19 9.65
N PRO A 114 13.69 0.18 9.52
CA PRO A 114 13.29 1.55 9.30
C PRO A 114 13.46 2.39 10.57
N ARG A 115 13.51 3.71 10.33
CA ARG A 115 13.27 4.74 11.34
C ARG A 115 11.95 5.41 11.02
N PHE A 116 11.05 5.50 11.99
CA PHE A 116 9.73 6.09 11.78
C PHE A 116 9.20 6.80 13.03
N THR A 117 8.22 7.69 12.85
CA THR A 117 7.44 8.24 13.95
C THR A 117 6.02 7.68 13.97
N ALA A 118 5.46 7.46 15.15
CA ALA A 118 4.05 7.10 15.31
C ALA A 118 3.15 8.35 15.26
N GLY A 119 2.03 8.30 14.55
CA GLY A 119 1.03 9.38 14.50
C GLY A 119 0.05 9.36 15.68
N GLY A 120 -0.10 8.19 16.31
CA GLY A 120 -1.01 7.92 17.42
C GLY A 120 -0.44 6.84 18.34
N PRO A 121 -1.03 6.65 19.54
CA PRO A 121 -0.59 5.61 20.45
C PRO A 121 -0.82 4.21 19.85
N CYS A 122 0.19 3.35 19.87
CA CYS A 122 0.11 1.99 19.35
C CYS A 122 1.06 1.03 20.08
N ALA A 123 0.86 -0.27 19.87
CA ALA A 123 1.77 -1.31 20.32
C ALA A 123 2.48 -1.91 19.10
N ILE A 124 3.80 -2.11 19.20
CA ILE A 124 4.61 -2.79 18.19
C ILE A 124 5.41 -3.92 18.83
N ALA A 125 5.95 -4.82 18.01
CA ALA A 125 6.95 -5.80 18.44
C ALA A 125 8.01 -5.91 17.35
N VAL A 126 9.27 -6.11 17.75
CA VAL A 126 10.39 -6.38 16.83
C VAL A 126 10.96 -7.75 17.19
N THR A 127 10.95 -8.65 16.21
CA THR A 127 11.39 -10.05 16.32
C THR A 127 12.30 -10.39 15.14
N GLY A 128 12.85 -11.61 15.12
CA GLY A 128 13.77 -12.05 14.08
C GLY A 128 15.22 -11.71 14.45
N ALA A 129 15.95 -11.12 13.52
CA ALA A 129 17.36 -10.80 13.65
C ALA A 129 17.66 -9.90 14.86
N GLU A 130 18.73 -10.25 15.57
CA GLU A 130 19.20 -9.45 16.70
C GLU A 130 19.73 -8.11 16.19
N ALA A 131 19.15 -7.01 16.68
CA ALA A 131 19.45 -5.65 16.27
C ALA A 131 19.17 -4.68 17.42
N PRO A 132 19.89 -3.56 17.53
CA PRO A 132 19.59 -2.53 18.51
C PRO A 132 18.26 -1.85 18.14
N VAL A 133 17.32 -1.86 19.08
CA VAL A 133 16.00 -1.24 18.95
C VAL A 133 15.90 -0.10 19.95
N THR A 134 15.46 1.08 19.49
CA THR A 134 15.31 2.25 20.35
C THR A 134 14.01 3.01 20.10
N VAL A 135 13.45 3.56 21.19
CA VAL A 135 12.34 4.51 21.18
C VAL A 135 12.86 5.80 21.79
N ASN A 136 12.77 6.91 21.04
CA ASN A 136 13.30 8.22 21.45
C ASN A 136 14.77 8.16 21.90
N GLY A 137 15.56 7.26 21.31
CA GLY A 137 16.97 7.04 21.66
C GLY A 137 17.22 6.12 22.86
N ALA A 138 16.19 5.81 23.66
CA ALA A 138 16.30 4.84 24.74
C ALA A 138 16.16 3.40 24.21
N ARG A 139 16.96 2.47 24.74
CA ARG A 139 16.92 1.05 24.32
C ARG A 139 15.58 0.42 24.69
N ALA A 140 14.96 -0.24 23.71
CA ALA A 140 13.80 -1.10 23.91
C ALA A 140 14.16 -2.56 23.62
N ARG A 141 13.43 -3.48 24.24
CA ARG A 141 13.70 -4.92 24.16
C ARG A 141 13.04 -5.50 22.91
N GLN A 142 13.80 -6.27 22.12
CA GLN A 142 13.21 -7.16 21.10
C GLN A 142 12.42 -8.29 21.76
N TRP A 143 11.62 -9.01 20.96
CA TRP A 143 10.82 -10.16 21.43
C TRP A 143 9.90 -9.79 22.61
N ALA A 144 9.43 -8.54 22.62
CA ALA A 144 8.51 -7.99 23.60
C ALA A 144 7.62 -6.93 22.95
N THR A 145 6.46 -6.70 23.54
CA THR A 145 5.56 -5.62 23.15
C THR A 145 6.17 -4.28 23.60
N ILE A 146 6.23 -3.32 22.67
CA ILE A 146 6.71 -1.96 22.88
C ILE A 146 5.53 -1.03 22.68
N ALA A 147 5.16 -0.28 23.71
CA ALA A 147 4.16 0.77 23.61
C ALA A 147 4.81 2.06 23.05
N LEU A 148 4.18 2.64 22.05
CA LEU A 148 4.54 3.93 21.47
C LEU A 148 3.42 4.93 21.76
N ALA A 149 3.79 6.15 22.12
CA ALA A 149 2.91 7.30 22.12
C ALA A 149 2.91 8.00 20.75
N ALA A 150 1.94 8.89 20.54
CA ALA A 150 1.95 9.77 19.37
C ALA A 150 3.22 10.63 19.38
N GLY A 151 3.91 10.69 18.24
CA GLY A 151 5.16 11.42 18.06
C GLY A 151 6.42 10.62 18.39
N ASP A 152 6.31 9.46 19.04
CA ASP A 152 7.49 8.66 19.40
C ASP A 152 8.29 8.24 18.17
N LEU A 153 9.61 8.38 18.28
CA LEU A 153 10.57 8.01 17.26
C LEU A 153 11.07 6.60 17.50
N MET A 154 10.72 5.68 16.62
CA MET A 154 11.21 4.30 16.61
C MET A 154 12.39 4.17 15.65
N ARG A 155 13.42 3.42 16.07
CA ARG A 155 14.55 3.04 15.23
C ARG A 155 14.93 1.58 15.45
N ILE A 156 15.07 0.86 14.35
CA ILE A 156 15.66 -0.48 14.30
C ILE A 156 17.02 -0.35 13.60
N GLY A 157 18.11 -0.65 14.30
CA GLY A 157 19.46 -0.52 13.76
C GLY A 157 19.89 -1.68 12.87
N ALA A 158 21.19 -1.76 12.63
CA ALA A 158 21.78 -2.87 11.87
C ALA A 158 21.77 -4.15 12.69
N ALA A 159 21.38 -5.26 12.06
CA ALA A 159 21.41 -6.58 12.63
C ALA A 159 22.86 -6.99 12.97
N THR A 160 23.06 -7.47 14.18
CA THR A 160 24.32 -8.05 14.67
C THR A 160 24.36 -9.56 14.43
N THR A 161 23.21 -10.22 14.33
CA THR A 161 23.08 -11.64 13.99
C THR A 161 21.75 -11.88 13.28
N GLY A 162 21.76 -12.67 12.20
CA GLY A 162 20.60 -12.83 11.31
C GLY A 162 20.49 -11.71 10.27
N ALA A 163 19.39 -11.66 9.52
CA ALA A 163 19.21 -10.70 8.41
C ALA A 163 17.77 -10.18 8.20
N ARG A 164 16.79 -10.67 8.95
CA ARG A 164 15.36 -10.39 8.81
C ARG A 164 14.69 -10.30 10.16
#